data_AF-A0A259Q113-F1
#
_entry.id   AF-A0A259Q113-F1
#
_cell.length_a   1.000
_cell.length_b   1.000
_cell.length_c   1.000
_cell.angle_alpha   90.00
_cell.angle_beta   90.00
_cell.angle_gamma   90.00
#
_symmetry.space_group_name_H-M   'P 1'
#
loop_
_entity.id
_entity.type
_entity.pdbx_description
1 polymer ?
#
loop_
_entity_poly.entity_id
_entity_poly.type
_entity_poly.pdbx_seq_one_letter_code
_entity_poly.pdbx_strand_id
1 'polypeptide(L)'
;QRLCAQDPDWDGRLTKVHVTDANQFGQQVRLLVSAANSARSWELQCRVREGVIAYLQQHWPQHLPRHRLQLQPDAPGPHDPPGPRPAD
;
A
#
# COMPACT_ATOMS: atom_id res chain seq x y z
N GLN A 1 2.88 0.66 17.58
CA GLN A 1 2.47 1.27 18.87
C GLN A 1 2.62 2.79 18.88
N ARG A 2 3.79 3.36 18.55
CA ARG A 2 4.00 4.83 18.57
C ARG A 2 2.94 5.63 17.78
N LEU A 3 2.60 5.19 16.57
CA LEU A 3 1.55 5.81 15.76
C LEU A 3 0.18 5.80 16.46
N CYS A 4 -0.20 4.68 17.07
CA CYS A 4 -1.46 4.59 17.83
C CYS A 4 -1.44 5.48 19.08
N ALA A 5 -0.31 5.57 19.78
CA ALA A 5 -0.17 6.39 20.98
C ALA A 5 -0.24 7.91 20.73
N GLN A 6 -0.06 8.34 19.48
CA GLN A 6 -0.19 9.74 19.07
C GLN A 6 -1.61 10.08 18.60
N ASP A 7 -2.51 9.10 18.53
CA ASP A 7 -3.84 9.25 17.98
C ASP A 7 -4.90 9.28 19.11
N PRO A 8 -5.75 10.32 19.18
CA PRO A 8 -6.74 10.45 20.25
C PRO A 8 -7.85 9.39 20.21
N ASP A 9 -8.03 8.67 19.10
CA ASP A 9 -9.06 7.63 18.98
C ASP A 9 -8.59 6.26 19.51
N TRP A 10 -7.30 6.10 19.79
CA TRP A 10 -6.78 4.87 20.38
C TRP A 10 -7.14 4.77 21.86
N ASP A 11 -7.81 3.68 22.24
CA ASP A 11 -8.28 3.46 23.61
C ASP A 11 -7.28 2.68 24.49
N GLY A 12 -6.09 2.38 23.96
CA GLY A 12 -5.01 1.71 24.69
C GLY A 12 -5.16 0.19 24.86
N ARG A 13 -6.27 -0.41 24.45
CA ARG A 13 -6.57 -1.82 24.80
C ARG A 13 -5.81 -2.84 23.95
N LEU A 14 -5.60 -2.55 22.67
CA LEU A 14 -4.98 -3.44 21.71
C LEU A 14 -4.12 -2.67 20.72
N THR A 15 -2.93 -3.19 20.48
CA THR A 15 -2.11 -2.87 19.30
C THR A 15 -1.27 -4.09 18.97
N LYS A 16 -1.58 -4.77 17.87
CA LYS A 16 -0.83 -5.94 17.39
C LYS A 16 -0.58 -5.84 15.89
N VAL A 17 0.51 -6.47 15.46
CA VAL A 17 0.88 -6.59 14.05
C VAL A 17 1.08 -8.07 13.77
N HIS A 18 0.39 -8.60 12.77
CA HIS A 18 0.56 -9.98 12.32
C HIS A 18 0.91 -9.99 10.83
N VAL A 19 1.86 -10.84 10.43
CA VAL A 19 1.99 -11.24 9.03
C VAL A 19 0.95 -12.34 8.79
N THR A 20 0.00 -12.09 7.90
CA THR A 20 -1.10 -13.01 7.62
C THR A 20 -0.84 -13.90 6.41
N ASP A 21 0.01 -13.45 5.50
CA ASP A 21 0.42 -14.20 4.31
C ASP A 21 1.81 -13.71 3.85
N ALA A 22 2.55 -14.57 3.17
CA ALA A 22 3.83 -14.26 2.55
C ALA A 22 3.97 -15.04 1.25
N ASN A 23 4.02 -14.34 0.13
CA ASN A 23 4.10 -14.93 -1.20
C ASN A 23 5.09 -14.17 -2.09
N GLN A 24 5.20 -14.58 -3.35
CA GLN A 24 6.13 -13.99 -4.33
C GLN A 24 5.91 -12.49 -4.60
N PHE A 25 4.71 -11.96 -4.35
CA PHE A 25 4.38 -10.55 -4.51
C PHE A 25 4.69 -9.71 -3.26
N GLY A 26 4.85 -10.36 -2.10
CA GLY A 26 5.19 -9.71 -0.85
C GLY A 26 4.52 -10.34 0.38
N GLN A 27 4.60 -9.63 1.49
CA GLN A 27 3.98 -10.01 2.76
C GLN A 27 2.69 -9.21 2.97
N GLN A 28 1.63 -9.90 3.39
CA GLN A 28 0.40 -9.26 3.85
C GLN A 28 0.49 -9.05 5.36
N VAL A 29 0.36 -7.81 5.80
CA VAL A 29 0.46 -7.43 7.21
C VAL A 29 -0.87 -6.88 7.70
N ARG A 30 -1.36 -7.42 8.81
CA ARG A 30 -2.57 -6.94 9.49
C ARG A 30 -2.20 -6.17 10.75
N LEU A 31 -2.70 -4.94 10.83
CA LEU A 31 -2.60 -4.07 11.99
C LEU A 31 -3.92 -4.17 12.76
N LEU A 32 -3.86 -4.66 14.00
CA LEU A 32 -5.00 -4.78 14.90
C LEU A 32 -4.89 -3.69 15.96
N VAL A 33 -5.84 -2.77 15.96
CA VAL A 33 -5.92 -1.64 16.89
C VAL A 33 -7.32 -1.56 17.47
N SER A 34 -7.43 -1.02 18.68
CA SER A 34 -8.72 -0.82 19.36
C SER A 34 -9.07 0.66 19.49
N ALA A 35 -10.36 0.95 19.48
CA ALA A 35 -10.92 2.27 19.67
C ALA A 35 -12.26 2.16 20.39
N ALA A 36 -12.75 3.28 20.93
CA ALA A 36 -13.96 3.31 21.74
C ALA A 36 -15.24 2.84 21.01
N ASN A 37 -15.29 2.95 19.68
CA ASN A 37 -16.39 2.48 18.85
C ASN A 37 -15.93 2.16 17.42
N SER A 38 -16.83 1.59 16.60
CA SER A 38 -16.52 1.14 15.23
C SER A 38 -16.15 2.28 14.29
N ALA A 39 -16.82 3.43 14.38
CA ALA A 39 -16.52 4.59 13.54
C ALA A 39 -15.09 5.10 13.79
N ARG A 40 -14.72 5.27 15.07
CA ARG A 40 -13.35 5.64 15.46
C ARG A 40 -12.32 4.57 15.12
N SER A 41 -12.69 3.29 15.23
CA SER A 41 -11.82 2.18 14.89
C SER A 41 -11.44 2.19 13.41
N TRP A 42 -12.41 2.45 12.53
CA TRP A 42 -12.16 2.59 11.09
C TRP A 42 -11.18 3.72 10.79
N GLU A 43 -11.43 4.90 11.36
CA GLU A 43 -10.60 6.08 11.18
C GLU A 43 -9.16 5.87 11.70
N LEU A 44 -9.02 5.31 12.91
CA LEU A 44 -7.71 4.96 13.49
C LEU A 44 -6.96 3.95 12.61
N GLN A 45 -7.64 2.95 12.07
CA GLN A 45 -7.01 1.96 11.17
C GLN A 45 -6.47 2.61 9.89
N CYS A 46 -7.23 3.54 9.30
CA CYS A 46 -6.78 4.29 8.12
C CYS A 46 -5.51 5.08 8.44
N ARG A 47 -5.53 5.91 9.49
CA ARG A 47 -4.38 6.74 9.88
C ARG A 47 -3.15 5.92 10.24
N VAL A 48 -3.34 4.83 10.98
CA VAL A 48 -2.23 3.92 11.34
C VAL A 48 -1.65 3.25 10.10
N ARG A 49 -2.47 2.78 9.15
CA ARG A 49 -1.99 2.18 7.88
C ARG A 49 -1.21 3.19 7.05
N GLU A 50 -1.73 4.39 6.87
CA GLU A 50 -1.06 5.46 6.13
C GLU A 50 0.27 5.85 6.78
N GLY A 51 0.28 6.02 8.11
CA GLY A 51 1.49 6.32 8.86
C GLY A 51 2.55 5.22 8.75
N VAL A 52 2.15 3.94 8.76
CA VAL A 52 3.07 2.82 8.55
C VAL A 52 3.65 2.84 7.14
N ILE A 53 2.82 3.05 6.11
CA ILE A 53 3.28 3.12 4.72
C ILE A 53 4.25 4.29 4.55
N ALA A 54 3.92 5.47 5.06
CA ALA A 54 4.78 6.65 5.00
C ALA A 54 6.12 6.41 5.70
N TYR A 55 6.10 5.78 6.88
CA TYR A 55 7.32 5.44 7.62
C TYR A 55 8.21 4.47 6.84
N LEU A 56 7.63 3.43 6.23
CA LEU A 56 8.36 2.48 5.38
C LEU A 56 8.93 3.16 4.13
N GLN A 57 8.17 4.03 3.47
CA GLN A 57 8.64 4.80 2.31
C GLN A 57 9.83 5.70 2.65
N GLN A 58 9.81 6.34 3.82
CA GLN A 58 10.87 7.26 4.24
C GLN A 58 12.17 6.55 4.66
N HIS A 59 12.07 5.40 5.33
CA HIS A 59 13.24 4.76 5.97
C HIS A 59 13.72 3.50 5.24
N TRP A 60 12.82 2.79 4.53
CA TRP A 60 13.09 1.52 3.86
C TRP A 60 12.35 1.37 2.52
N PRO A 61 12.48 2.35 1.60
CA PRO A 61 11.74 2.33 0.33
C PRO A 61 12.02 1.08 -0.51
N GLN A 62 13.22 0.49 -0.39
CA GLN A 62 13.61 -0.73 -1.10
C GLN A 62 12.90 -2.00 -0.63
N HIS A 63 12.25 -1.98 0.54
CA HIS A 63 11.56 -3.13 1.13
C HIS A 63 10.05 -3.16 0.84
N LEU A 64 9.52 -2.15 0.15
CA LEU A 64 8.13 -2.17 -0.30
C LEU A 64 7.96 -3.15 -1.48
N PRO A 65 6.79 -3.80 -1.62
CA PRO A 65 6.48 -4.62 -2.77
C PRO A 65 6.74 -3.87 -4.09
N ARG A 66 7.51 -4.49 -4.99
CA ARG A 66 7.83 -3.93 -6.32
C ARG A 66 7.25 -4.83 -7.40
N HIS A 67 6.51 -4.23 -8.32
CA HIS A 67 6.09 -4.89 -9.53
C HIS A 67 7.02 -4.49 -10.68
N ARG A 68 7.47 -5.47 -11.44
CA ARG A 68 8.09 -5.22 -12.74
C ARG A 68 6.97 -5.12 -13.76
N LEU A 69 6.70 -3.91 -14.23
CA LEU A 69 5.75 -3.68 -15.31
C LEU A 69 6.50 -3.64 -16.63
N GLN A 70 6.05 -4.44 -17.60
CA GLN A 70 6.44 -4.30 -19.00
C GLN A 70 5.27 -3.62 -19.73
N LEU A 71 5.44 -2.35 -20.06
CA LEU A 71 4.47 -1.62 -20.88
C LEU A 71 4.67 -2.07 -22.33
N GLN A 72 3.66 -2.72 -22.91
CA GLN A 72 3.60 -2.87 -24.35
C GLN A 72 3.07 -1.55 -24.94
N PRO A 73 3.63 -1.07 -26.05
CA PRO A 73 2.97 -0.01 -26.81
C PRO A 73 1.57 -0.49 -27.16
N ASP A 74 0.58 0.40 -27.09
CA ASP A 74 -0.74 0.09 -27.63
C ASP A 74 -0.58 -0.33 -29.09
N ALA A 75 -1.26 -1.41 -29.47
CA ALA A 75 -1.43 -1.69 -30.88
C ALA A 75 -2.17 -0.50 -31.49
N PRO A 76 -1.74 0.02 -32.65
CA PRO A 76 -2.45 1.10 -33.31
C PRO A 76 -3.93 0.73 -33.41
N GLY A 77 -4.79 1.64 -32.97
CA GLY A 77 -6.23 1.44 -33.05
C GLY A 77 -6.66 1.28 -34.51
N PRO A 78 -7.88 0.79 -34.78
CA PRO A 78 -8.39 0.60 -36.15
C PRO A 78 -8.36 1.87 -37.02
N HIS A 79 -8.21 3.04 -36.39
CA HIS A 79 -8.18 4.36 -37.02
C HIS A 79 -6.83 5.07 -36.94
N ASP A 80 -5.82 4.47 -36.31
CA ASP A 80 -4.50 5.08 -36.27
C ASP A 80 -3.82 4.95 -37.64
N PRO A 81 -3.18 6.02 -38.14
CA PRO A 81 -2.44 5.95 -39.39
C PRO A 81 -1.29 4.94 -39.26
N PRO A 82 -1.01 4.14 -40.30
CA PRO A 82 0.11 3.21 -40.28
C PRO A 82 1.42 3.98 -40.06
N GLY A 83 2.28 3.45 -39.19
CA GLY A 83 3.58 4.03 -38.90
C GLY A 83 4.48 4.13 -40.14
N PRO A 84 5.53 4.98 -40.10
CA PRO A 84 6.43 5.16 -41.23
C PRO A 84 7.08 3.83 -41.64
N ARG A 85 7.05 3.53 -42.94
CA ARG A 85 7.78 2.38 -43.49
C ARG A 85 9.28 2.63 -43.34
N PRO A 86 10.08 1.62 -42.92
CA PRO A 86 11.54 1.75 -42.92
C PRO A 86 12.02 2.11 -44.33
N ALA A 87 12.98 3.02 -44.45
CA ALA A 87 13.63 3.29 -45.73
C ALA A 87 14.59 2.13 -46.06
N ASP A 88 14.49 1.64 -47.30
CA ASP A 88 15.38 0.61 -47.87
C ASP A 88 16.85 1.08 -47.94
#